data_AF-A0A2V9HQJ6-F1
#
_entry.id   AF-A0A2V9HQJ6-F1
#
_cell.length_a   1.000
_cell.length_b   1.000
_cell.length_c   1.000
_cell.angle_alpha   90.00
_cell.angle_beta   90.00
_cell.angle_gamma   90.00
#
_symmetry.space_group_name_H-M   'P 1'
#
loop_
_entity.id
_entity.type
_entity.pdbx_description
1 polymer ?
#
loop_
_entity_poly.entity_id
_entity_poly.type
_entity_poly.pdbx_seq_one_letter_code
_entity_poly.pdbx_strand_id
1 'polypeptide(L)' 'MNGQKTYDVAVIGAGVFGAWTAWHLVRRGQRVALIDAYGPAHSRASSGGETRILRMGYGADE' A
#
# COMPACT_ATOMS: atom_id res chain seq x y z
N MET A 1 17.66 19.26 -18.04
CA MET A 1 16.53 19.76 -17.23
C MET A 1 16.23 18.74 -16.15
N ASN A 2 16.77 18.90 -14.93
CA ASN A 2 16.45 18.02 -13.81
C ASN A 2 15.12 18.49 -13.19
N GLY A 3 14.01 18.03 -13.75
CA GLY A 3 12.69 18.22 -13.15
C GLY A 3 12.57 17.31 -11.92
N GLN A 4 12.89 17.84 -10.73
CA GLN A 4 12.63 17.10 -9.50
C GLN A 4 11.13 16.84 -9.37
N LYS A 5 10.75 15.55 -9.31
CA LYS A 5 9.38 15.15 -9.00
C LYS A 5 9.11 15.50 -7.54
N THR A 6 8.15 16.38 -7.31
CA THR A 6 7.67 16.73 -5.97
C THR A 6 6.44 15.89 -5.64
N TYR A 7 6.40 15.36 -4.43
CA TYR A 7 5.31 14.55 -3.89
C TYR A 7 4.86 15.16 -2.56
N ASP A 8 3.58 15.01 -2.25
CA ASP A 8 2.97 15.50 -1.01
C ASP A 8 3.06 14.43 0.09
N VAL A 9 3.01 13.14 -0.28
CA VAL A 9 3.14 12.00 0.64
C VAL A 9 4.01 10.91 0.04
N ALA A 10 4.87 10.30 0.86
CA ALA A 10 5.57 9.05 0.52
C ALA A 10 4.99 7.89 1.35
N VAL A 11 4.62 6.80 0.68
CA VAL A 11 4.18 5.55 1.28
C VAL A 11 5.26 4.50 1.04
N ILE A 12 5.85 4.00 2.13
CA ILE A 12 6.93 3.01 2.09
C ILE A 12 6.34 1.61 2.30
N GLY A 13 6.53 0.75 1.29
CA GLY A 13 5.91 -0.56 1.14
C GLY A 13 4.68 -0.49 0.25
N ALA A 14 4.73 -1.15 -0.92
CA ALA A 14 3.62 -1.29 -1.86
C ALA A 14 2.89 -2.64 -1.74
N GLY A 15 2.79 -3.16 -0.52
CA GLY A 15 1.87 -4.25 -0.17
C GLY A 15 0.41 -3.78 -0.15
N VAL A 16 -0.52 -4.69 0.19
CA VAL A 16 -1.98 -4.41 0.16
C VAL A 16 -2.38 -3.12 0.91
N PHE A 17 -1.84 -2.89 2.10
CA PHE A 17 -2.16 -1.68 2.88
C PHE A 17 -1.53 -0.41 2.31
N GLY A 18 -0.29 -0.50 1.82
CA GLY A 18 0.39 0.64 1.21
C GLY A 18 -0.30 1.08 -0.08
N ALA A 19 -0.68 0.12 -0.93
CA ALA A 19 -1.45 0.37 -2.14
C ALA A 19 -2.83 0.98 -1.82
N TRP A 20 -3.54 0.45 -0.82
CA TRP A 20 -4.84 0.99 -0.39
C TRP A 20 -4.73 2.42 0.15
N THR A 21 -3.70 2.67 0.96
CA THR A 21 -3.40 4.01 1.50
C THR A 21 -3.10 5.00 0.38
N ALA A 22 -2.19 4.63 -0.54
CA ALA A 22 -1.83 5.45 -1.68
C ALA A 22 -3.06 5.75 -2.58
N TRP A 23 -3.91 4.75 -2.83
CA TRP A 23 -5.14 4.91 -3.59
C TRP A 23 -6.08 5.95 -2.96
N HIS A 24 -6.30 5.87 -1.66
CA HIS A 24 -7.14 6.84 -0.95
C HIS A 24 -6.55 8.26 -0.95
N LEU A 25 -5.23 8.39 -0.80
CA LEU A 25 -4.54 9.68 -0.83
C LEU A 25 -4.59 10.32 -2.23
N VAL A 26 -4.35 9.54 -3.28
CA VAL A 26 -4.49 9.99 -4.67
C VAL A 26 -5.92 10.44 -4.95
N ARG A 27 -6.93 9.69 -4.48
CA ARG A 27 -8.35 10.07 -4.63
C ARG A 27 -8.69 11.37 -3.89
N ARG A 28 -7.89 11.79 -2.91
CA ARG A 28 -7.98 13.09 -2.22
C ARG A 28 -7.11 14.18 -2.85
N GLY A 29 -6.56 13.94 -4.04
CA GLY A 29 -5.77 14.92 -4.80
C GLY A 29 -4.31 15.04 -4.38
N GLN A 30 -3.79 14.13 -3.55
CA GLN A 30 -2.38 14.15 -3.15
C GLN A 30 -1.50 13.52 -4.23
N ARG A 31 -0.31 14.08 -4.46
CA ARG A 31 0.74 13.46 -5.26
C ARG A 31 1.51 12.49 -4.39
N VAL A 32 1.31 11.20 -4.61
CA VAL A 32 1.87 10.15 -3.74
C VAL A 32 3.03 9.42 -4.42
N ALA A 33 4.15 9.31 -3.72
CA ALA A 33 5.20 8.36 -4.05
C ALA A 33 4.90 7.04 -3.32
N LEU A 34 4.56 5.99 -4.06
CA LEU A 34 4.43 4.62 -3.51
C LEU A 34 5.71 3.85 -3.85
N ILE A 35 6.43 3.41 -2.82
CA ILE A 35 7.78 2.85 -2.95
C ILE A 35 7.80 1.43 -2.40
N ASP A 36 8.43 0.50 -3.10
CA ASP A 36 8.62 -0.87 -2.64
C ASP A 36 10.01 -1.38 -2.98
N ALA A 37 10.57 -2.24 -2.12
CA ALA A 37 11.91 -2.80 -2.29
C ALA A 37 11.99 -3.87 -3.39
N TYR A 38 10.87 -4.54 -3.69
CA TYR A 38 10.82 -5.67 -4.62
C TYR A 38 9.76 -5.49 -5.73
N GLY A 39 9.07 -4.36 -5.74
CA GLY A 39 7.98 -4.06 -6.67
C GLY A 39 6.63 -4.57 -6.16
N PRO A 40 5.51 -4.07 -6.71
CA PRO A 40 4.17 -4.45 -6.23
C PRO A 40 3.87 -5.94 -6.48
N ALA A 41 3.05 -6.53 -5.61
CA ALA A 41 2.54 -7.91 -5.73
C ALA A 41 3.62 -9.02 -5.87
N HIS A 42 4.82 -8.79 -5.33
CA HIS A 42 5.90 -9.76 -5.34
C HIS A 42 5.67 -10.95 -4.38
N SER A 43 6.29 -12.09 -4.64
CA SER A 43 6.13 -13.35 -3.87
C SER A 43 6.67 -13.30 -2.44
N ARG A 44 7.46 -12.28 -2.10
CA ARG A 44 8.00 -12.08 -0.73
C ARG A 44 7.04 -11.26 0.14
N ALA A 45 5.92 -10.78 -0.40
CA ALA A 45 4.93 -10.02 0.34
C ALA A 45 4.04 -10.93 1.19
N SER A 46 3.66 -10.47 2.38
CA SER A 46 2.68 -11.16 3.23
C SER A 46 1.26 -11.14 2.65
N SER A 47 1.02 -10.28 1.64
CA SER A 47 -0.23 -10.20 0.88
C SER A 47 -0.25 -11.09 -0.38
N GLY A 48 0.78 -11.91 -0.63
CA GLY A 48 0.83 -12.80 -1.80
C GLY A 48 -0.10 -14.03 -1.72
N GLY A 49 -0.26 -14.80 -2.80
CA GLY A 49 -1.22 -15.91 -2.83
C GLY A 49 -2.66 -15.45 -3.11
N GLU A 50 -3.54 -16.40 -3.41
CA GLU A 50 -4.79 -16.11 -4.14
C GLU A 50 -5.93 -15.60 -3.26
N THR A 51 -6.03 -16.05 -2.01
CA THR A 51 -7.20 -15.82 -1.16
C THR A 51 -6.83 -15.32 0.23
N ARG A 52 -7.78 -14.62 0.87
CA ARG A 52 -7.69 -14.15 2.25
C ARG A 52 -9.05 -14.32 2.93
N ILE A 53 -9.03 -14.67 4.21
CA ILE A 53 -10.23 -14.77 5.03
C ILE A 53 -10.54 -13.39 5.62
N LEU A 54 -11.77 -12.94 5.43
CA LEU A 54 -12.37 -11.81 6.14
C LEU A 54 -13.37 -12.38 7.15
N ARG A 55 -13.25 -12.01 8.41
CA ARG A 55 -14.14 -12.46 9.49
C ARG A 55 -14.94 -11.28 10.03
N MET A 56 -16.19 -11.53 10.39
CA MET A 56 -17.05 -10.56 11.09
C MET A 56 -17.01 -10.73 12.61
N GLY A 57 -16.75 -11.96 13.08
CA GLY A 57 -16.50 -12.26 14.48
C GLY A 57 -15.00 -12.31 14.75
N TYR A 58 -14.52 -11.36 15.54
CA TYR A 58 -13.26 -11.48 16.26
C TYR A 58 -13.65 -11.85 17.70
N GLY A 59 -12.96 -12.83 18.30
CA GLY A 59 -13.29 -13.30 19.65
C GLY A 59 -13.14 -12.20 20.69
N ALA A 60 -13.24 -12.55 21.97
CA ALA A 60 -12.84 -11.62 23.01
C ALA A 60 -11.36 -11.25 22.84
N ASP A 61 -11.01 -10.00 23.13
CA ASP A 61 -9.62 -9.58 23.27
C ASP A 61 -9.10 -10.19 24.59
N GLU A 62 -8.56 -11.40 24.53
CA GLU A 62 -7.87 -12.06 25.66
C GLU A 62 -6.47 -11.50 25.89
#